data_AF-A0AA42MYK0-F1
#
_entry.id   AF-A0AA42MYK0-F1
#
_cell.length_a   1.000
_cell.length_b   1.000
_cell.length_c   1.000
_cell.angle_alpha   90.00
_cell.angle_beta   90.00
_cell.angle_gamma   90.00
#
_symmetry.space_group_name_H-M   'P 1'
#
loop_
_entity.id
_entity.type
_entity.pdbx_description
1 polymer ?
#
loop_
_entity_poly.entity_id
_entity_poly.type
_entity_poly.pdbx_seq_one_letter_code
_entity_poly.pdbx_strand_id
1 'polypeptide(L)'
;MSRWLLLLSLLVAGAAQASIDADQLREQGRAALDALMSRQAAPSAREQGILAVVRAPSEGLDERTLEALATWREQHPDDLPAKLYEGYGWLFMAGEYVKRQNYFRAAELAKRGFFLMDEAVDQNPEDWRLRLLRARLDCYVPAEFGRHVVALKDLRYLREHTEQVPAELLPLVDFLQARAERAAGDEAAANALVSPWRELLQAEDRLPITRAEVERVLTPIVEAAP
;
A
#
# COMPACT_ATOMS: atom_id res chain seq x y z
N MET A 1 37.67 -49.06 -19.26
CA MET A 1 38.05 -49.08 -17.83
C MET A 1 38.55 -47.68 -17.48
N SER A 2 37.65 -46.70 -17.28
CA SER A 2 37.11 -46.27 -15.99
C SER A 2 38.20 -46.04 -14.93
N ARG A 3 38.61 -44.78 -14.73
CA ARG A 3 39.17 -44.30 -13.47
C ARG A 3 38.99 -42.79 -13.24
N TRP A 4 37.77 -42.47 -12.79
CA TRP A 4 37.46 -41.57 -11.67
C TRP A 4 37.76 -40.07 -11.82
N LEU A 5 36.72 -39.37 -12.30
CA LEU A 5 36.31 -38.04 -11.87
C LEU A 5 36.13 -38.01 -10.34
N LEU A 6 36.76 -37.08 -9.63
CA LEU A 6 36.33 -36.69 -8.28
C LEU A 6 36.53 -35.19 -8.03
N LEU A 7 35.39 -34.56 -7.75
CA LEU A 7 35.18 -33.51 -6.73
C LEU A 7 35.61 -32.07 -7.06
N LEU A 8 34.85 -31.45 -7.96
CA LEU A 8 34.43 -30.05 -7.80
C LEU A 8 33.18 -30.03 -6.91
N SER A 9 33.37 -30.06 -5.59
CA SER A 9 32.31 -29.75 -4.63
C SER A 9 32.11 -28.24 -4.61
N LEU A 10 31.13 -27.77 -5.39
CA LEU A 10 30.55 -26.44 -5.30
C LEU A 10 30.04 -26.22 -3.88
N LEU A 11 30.70 -25.29 -3.17
CA LEU A 11 30.14 -24.61 -2.01
C LEU A 11 28.91 -23.82 -2.47
N VAL A 12 27.74 -24.45 -2.43
CA VAL A 12 26.48 -23.72 -2.34
C VAL A 12 26.42 -23.21 -0.90
N ALA A 13 26.98 -22.03 -0.68
CA ALA A 13 26.68 -21.27 0.52
C ALA A 13 25.19 -20.93 0.44
N GLY A 14 24.36 -21.71 1.13
CA GLY A 14 22.99 -21.35 1.42
C GLY A 14 23.03 -20.08 2.26
N ALA A 15 22.88 -18.92 1.62
CA ALA A 15 22.45 -17.74 2.32
C ALA A 15 21.09 -18.09 2.90
N ALA A 16 21.01 -18.28 4.21
CA ALA A 16 19.71 -18.24 4.89
C ALA A 16 19.15 -16.85 4.59
N GLN A 17 18.20 -16.75 3.66
CA GLN A 17 17.44 -15.52 3.46
C GLN A 17 16.82 -15.17 4.82
N ALA A 18 17.24 -14.04 5.40
CA ALA A 18 16.66 -13.55 6.65
C ALA A 18 15.16 -13.35 6.42
N SER A 19 14.33 -13.97 7.26
CA SER A 19 12.90 -13.67 7.29
C SER A 19 12.71 -12.21 7.71
N ILE A 20 11.70 -11.55 7.14
CA ILE A 20 11.35 -10.19 7.56
C ILE A 20 10.58 -10.28 8.87
N ASP A 21 11.16 -9.69 9.92
CA ASP A 21 10.51 -9.58 11.22
C ASP A 21 9.38 -8.54 11.15
N ALA A 22 8.14 -9.01 11.31
CA ALA A 22 6.94 -8.19 11.27
C ALA A 22 6.91 -7.16 12.41
N ASP A 23 7.40 -7.51 13.61
CA ASP A 23 7.42 -6.61 14.76
C ASP A 23 8.40 -5.46 14.51
N GLN A 24 9.59 -5.79 14.01
CA GLN A 24 10.59 -4.81 13.61
C GLN A 24 10.05 -3.88 12.50
N LEU A 25 9.37 -4.43 11.50
CA LEU A 25 8.78 -3.64 10.42
C LEU A 25 7.70 -2.67 10.94
N ARG A 26 6.81 -3.14 11.82
CA ARG A 26 5.79 -2.31 12.48
C ARG A 26 6.42 -1.19 13.29
N GLU A 27 7.43 -1.51 14.10
CA GLU A 27 8.10 -0.52 14.94
C GLU A 27 8.80 0.56 14.11
N GLN A 28 9.55 0.17 13.08
CA GLN A 28 10.25 1.10 12.20
C GLN A 28 9.29 1.99 11.41
N GLY A 29 8.20 1.41 10.89
CA GLY A 29 7.16 2.15 10.19
C GLY A 29 6.46 3.18 11.07
N ARG A 30 6.07 2.77 12.29
CA ARG A 30 5.48 3.67 13.29
C ARG A 30 6.44 4.79 13.67
N ALA A 31 7.70 4.47 13.99
CA ALA A 31 8.69 5.47 14.35
C ALA A 31 8.93 6.50 13.23
N ALA A 32 8.95 6.05 11.96
CA ALA A 32 9.07 6.95 10.82
C ALA A 32 7.84 7.86 10.67
N LEU A 33 6.64 7.32 10.87
CA LEU A 33 5.40 8.10 10.81
C LEU A 33 5.32 9.13 11.94
N ASP A 34 5.65 8.74 13.18
CA ASP A 34 5.71 9.65 14.33
C ASP A 34 6.72 10.78 14.08
N ALA A 35 7.88 10.44 13.51
CA ALA A 35 8.89 11.43 13.14
C ALA A 35 8.37 12.41 12.08
N LEU A 36 7.67 11.95 11.04
CA LEU A 36 7.04 12.82 10.04
C LEU A 36 6.01 13.75 10.69
N MET A 37 5.15 13.23 11.56
CA MET A 37 4.14 14.02 12.27
C MET A 37 4.76 15.10 13.17
N SER A 38 5.83 14.77 13.89
CA SER A 38 6.50 15.73 14.77
C SER A 38 7.10 16.95 14.04
N ARG A 39 7.34 16.83 12.72
CA ARG A 39 7.80 17.93 11.88
C ARG A 39 6.67 18.88 11.47
N GLN A 40 5.42 18.43 11.56
CA GLN A 40 4.24 19.19 11.18
C GLN A 40 3.79 20.09 12.33
N ALA A 41 4.42 21.26 12.46
CA ALA A 41 4.13 22.20 13.55
C ALA A 41 2.70 22.77 13.51
N ALA A 42 2.12 22.94 12.32
CA ALA A 42 0.74 23.41 12.12
C ALA A 42 0.19 22.85 10.80
N PRO A 43 -0.19 21.56 10.76
CA PRO A 43 -0.61 20.92 9.51
C PRO A 43 -1.90 21.54 8.98
N SER A 44 -1.95 21.75 7.67
CA SER A 44 -3.14 22.11 6.90
C SER A 44 -4.21 21.01 6.96
N ALA A 45 -5.45 21.33 6.55
CA ALA A 45 -6.53 20.34 6.45
C ALA A 45 -6.16 19.14 5.55
N ARG A 46 -5.37 19.40 4.49
CA ARG A 46 -4.82 18.38 3.62
C ARG A 46 -3.90 17.40 4.35
N GLU A 47 -2.88 17.93 5.02
CA GLU A 47 -1.87 17.13 5.72
C GLU A 47 -2.51 16.36 6.87
N GLN A 48 -3.39 17.02 7.65
CA GLN A 48 -4.17 16.39 8.71
C GLN A 48 -5.02 15.23 8.17
N GLY A 49 -5.74 15.46 7.07
CA GLY A 49 -6.57 14.47 6.41
C GLY A 49 -5.78 13.25 5.95
N ILE A 50 -4.68 13.47 5.21
CA ILE A 50 -3.82 12.41 4.70
C ILE A 50 -3.23 11.58 5.86
N LEU A 51 -2.67 12.24 6.87
CA LEU A 51 -2.06 11.56 8.02
C LEU A 51 -3.10 10.79 8.86
N ALA A 52 -4.31 11.32 9.02
CA ALA A 52 -5.40 10.61 9.69
C ALA A 52 -5.81 9.35 8.92
N VAL A 53 -5.92 9.42 7.59
CA VAL A 53 -6.22 8.26 6.74
C VAL A 53 -5.11 7.20 6.83
N VAL A 54 -3.83 7.60 6.85
CA VAL A 54 -2.72 6.66 7.02
C VAL A 54 -2.80 5.91 8.36
N ARG A 55 -3.23 6.59 9.43
CA ARG A 55 -3.33 6.03 10.79
C ARG A 55 -4.65 5.29 11.06
N ALA A 56 -5.64 5.45 10.18
CA ALA A 56 -6.97 4.87 10.34
C ALA A 56 -6.99 3.37 10.69
N PRO A 57 -6.10 2.49 10.15
CA PRO A 57 -6.09 1.08 10.52
C PRO A 57 -5.78 0.82 12.00
N SER A 58 -5.03 1.71 12.64
CA SER A 58 -4.61 1.56 14.05
C SER A 58 -5.45 2.40 15.01
N GLU A 59 -6.04 3.50 14.54
CA GLU A 59 -6.63 4.52 15.41
C GLU A 59 -8.10 4.84 15.06
N GLY A 60 -8.61 4.27 13.98
CA GLY A 60 -9.88 4.68 13.40
C GLY A 60 -9.76 6.00 12.65
N LEU A 61 -10.83 6.35 11.94
CA LEU A 61 -10.92 7.59 11.16
C LEU A 61 -12.13 8.39 11.62
N ASP A 62 -11.90 9.66 11.95
CA ASP A 62 -12.98 10.62 12.21
C ASP A 62 -13.55 11.14 10.88
N GLU A 63 -14.87 11.01 10.71
CA GLU A 63 -15.60 11.46 9.53
C GLU A 63 -15.36 12.96 9.25
N ARG A 64 -15.26 13.79 10.31
CA ARG A 64 -15.01 15.24 10.14
C ARG A 64 -13.65 15.54 9.50
N THR A 65 -12.64 14.75 9.84
CA THR A 65 -11.30 14.91 9.28
C THR A 65 -11.29 14.55 7.80
N LEU A 66 -12.04 13.52 7.42
CA LEU A 66 -12.22 13.13 6.02
C LEU A 66 -13.05 14.13 5.23
N GLU A 67 -14.10 14.71 5.82
CA GLU A 67 -14.89 15.80 5.22
C GLU A 67 -14.05 17.06 4.99
N ALA A 68 -13.13 17.39 5.91
CA ALA A 68 -12.19 18.49 5.73
C ALA A 68 -11.23 18.24 4.55
N LEU A 69 -10.74 17.01 4.39
CA LEU A 69 -9.93 16.61 3.22
C LEU A 69 -10.74 16.69 1.93
N ALA A 70 -12.00 16.27 1.94
CA ALA A 70 -12.89 16.37 0.79
C ALA A 70 -13.13 17.84 0.39
N THR A 71 -13.35 18.71 1.37
CA THR A 71 -13.48 20.16 1.16
C THR A 71 -12.21 20.76 0.55
N TRP A 72 -11.03 20.32 1.02
CA TRP A 72 -9.76 20.72 0.45
C TRP A 72 -9.65 20.31 -1.03
N ARG A 73 -9.96 19.05 -1.35
CA ARG A 73 -9.90 18.52 -2.72
C ARG A 73 -10.88 19.26 -3.66
N GLU A 74 -12.04 19.69 -3.17
CA GLU A 74 -12.95 20.52 -3.97
C GLU A 74 -12.33 21.86 -4.39
N GLN A 75 -11.47 22.43 -3.53
CA GLN A 75 -10.74 23.66 -3.82
C GLN A 75 -9.46 23.42 -4.64
N HIS A 76 -8.91 22.20 -4.56
CA HIS A 76 -7.65 21.80 -5.21
C HIS A 76 -7.87 20.49 -6.02
N PRO A 77 -8.63 20.52 -7.12
CA PRO A 77 -9.01 19.31 -7.86
C PRO A 77 -7.83 18.55 -8.48
N ASP A 78 -6.70 19.25 -8.69
CA ASP A 78 -5.45 18.72 -9.24
C ASP A 78 -4.53 18.07 -8.18
N ASP A 79 -4.91 18.13 -6.90
CA ASP A 79 -4.21 17.46 -5.80
C ASP A 79 -4.57 15.97 -5.77
N LEU A 80 -4.01 15.24 -6.74
CA LEU A 80 -4.26 13.81 -6.93
C LEU A 80 -3.93 12.95 -5.69
N PRO A 81 -2.86 13.22 -4.92
CA PRO A 81 -2.64 12.53 -3.66
C PRO A 81 -3.76 12.74 -2.64
N ALA A 82 -4.25 13.96 -2.45
CA ALA A 82 -5.38 14.23 -1.56
C ALA A 82 -6.65 13.51 -2.03
N LYS A 83 -6.91 13.49 -3.34
CA LYS A 83 -8.02 12.73 -3.94
C LYS A 83 -7.91 11.22 -3.65
N LEU A 84 -6.73 10.65 -3.81
CA LEU A 84 -6.49 9.23 -3.56
C LEU A 84 -6.66 8.89 -2.08
N TYR A 85 -6.12 9.70 -1.17
CA TYR A 85 -6.29 9.51 0.27
C TYR A 85 -7.73 9.78 0.75
N GLU A 86 -8.47 10.69 0.11
CA GLU A 86 -9.92 10.80 0.34
C GLU A 86 -10.60 9.46 -0.02
N GLY A 87 -10.24 8.88 -1.16
CA GLY A 87 -10.74 7.57 -1.58
C GLY A 87 -10.45 6.46 -0.56
N TYR A 88 -9.23 6.38 -0.05
CA TYR A 88 -8.86 5.49 1.06
C TYR A 88 -9.76 5.68 2.28
N GLY A 89 -9.96 6.94 2.70
CA GLY A 89 -10.78 7.26 3.86
C GLY A 89 -12.21 6.74 3.72
N TRP A 90 -12.83 6.93 2.54
CA TRP A 90 -14.17 6.41 2.29
C TRP A 90 -14.24 4.88 2.31
N LEU A 91 -13.19 4.19 1.87
CA LEU A 91 -13.12 2.72 1.95
C LEU A 91 -12.99 2.23 3.40
N PHE A 92 -12.24 2.93 4.26
CA PHE A 92 -12.21 2.60 5.70
C PHE A 92 -13.58 2.82 6.35
N MET A 93 -14.24 3.94 6.06
CA MET A 93 -15.59 4.20 6.54
C MET A 93 -16.59 3.16 6.04
N ALA A 94 -16.49 2.74 4.76
CA ALA A 94 -17.31 1.66 4.22
C ALA A 94 -17.14 0.37 5.03
N GLY A 95 -15.90 -0.01 5.38
CA GLY A 95 -15.61 -1.15 6.24
C GLY A 95 -16.27 -1.06 7.61
N GLU A 96 -16.29 0.12 8.23
CA GLU A 96 -16.99 0.34 9.50
C GLU A 96 -18.52 0.18 9.37
N TYR A 97 -19.11 0.64 8.26
CA TYR A 97 -20.54 0.43 8.01
C TYR A 97 -20.90 -1.03 7.69
N VAL A 98 -19.99 -1.81 7.08
CA VAL A 98 -20.15 -3.26 6.93
C VAL A 98 -20.24 -3.93 8.31
N LYS A 99 -19.34 -3.59 9.24
CA LYS A 99 -19.36 -4.12 10.63
C LYS A 99 -20.68 -3.82 11.35
N ARG A 100 -21.31 -2.69 11.04
CA ARG A 100 -22.62 -2.26 11.58
C ARG A 100 -23.83 -2.80 10.78
N GLN A 101 -23.60 -3.67 9.80
CA GLN A 101 -24.62 -4.25 8.90
C GLN A 101 -25.41 -3.21 8.09
N ASN A 102 -24.85 -2.00 7.90
CA ASN A 102 -25.43 -0.98 7.03
C ASN A 102 -24.82 -1.09 5.63
N TYR A 103 -25.22 -2.14 4.92
CA TYR A 103 -24.64 -2.46 3.60
C TYR A 103 -24.95 -1.42 2.54
N PHE A 104 -26.07 -0.69 2.66
CA PHE A 104 -26.40 0.38 1.72
C PHE A 104 -25.38 1.52 1.81
N ARG A 105 -25.12 2.02 3.02
CA ARG A 105 -24.12 3.08 3.22
C ARG A 105 -22.72 2.59 2.91
N ALA A 106 -22.39 1.36 3.29
CA ALA A 106 -21.11 0.75 2.94
C ALA A 106 -20.88 0.71 1.43
N ALA A 107 -21.87 0.29 0.64
CA ALA A 107 -21.76 0.23 -0.82
C ALA A 107 -21.61 1.61 -1.46
N GLU A 108 -22.35 2.61 -0.96
CA GLU A 108 -22.25 4.00 -1.42
C GLU A 108 -20.83 4.55 -1.22
N LEU A 109 -20.30 4.39 0.00
CA LEU A 109 -18.95 4.85 0.35
C LEU A 109 -17.88 4.05 -0.39
N ALA A 110 -18.08 2.74 -0.57
CA ALA A 110 -17.17 1.89 -1.33
C ALA A 110 -17.04 2.37 -2.78
N LYS A 111 -18.18 2.61 -3.43
CA LYS A 111 -18.22 3.14 -4.81
C LYS A 111 -17.52 4.50 -4.91
N ARG A 112 -17.78 5.41 -3.97
CA ARG A 112 -17.11 6.71 -3.92
C ARG A 112 -15.59 6.57 -3.76
N GLY A 113 -15.16 5.70 -2.84
CA GLY A 113 -13.75 5.46 -2.57
C GLY A 113 -12.99 4.93 -3.80
N PHE A 114 -13.52 3.88 -4.44
CA PHE A 114 -12.92 3.32 -5.65
C PHE A 114 -12.89 4.35 -6.80
N PHE A 115 -13.97 5.09 -7.00
CA PHE A 115 -14.03 6.12 -8.04
C PHE A 115 -12.92 7.16 -7.88
N LEU A 116 -12.71 7.69 -6.66
CA LEU A 116 -11.69 8.72 -6.41
C LEU A 116 -10.27 8.19 -6.63
N MET A 117 -10.00 6.96 -6.19
CA MET A 117 -8.68 6.34 -6.40
C MET A 117 -8.40 6.06 -7.87
N ASP A 118 -9.41 5.56 -8.60
CA ASP A 118 -9.28 5.29 -10.04
C ASP A 118 -9.08 6.59 -10.82
N GLU A 119 -9.88 7.62 -10.52
CA GLU A 119 -9.76 8.92 -11.15
C GLU A 119 -8.39 9.58 -10.87
N ALA A 120 -7.87 9.47 -9.64
CA ALA A 120 -6.56 10.03 -9.30
C ALA A 120 -5.44 9.42 -10.16
N VAL A 121 -5.44 8.09 -10.35
CA VAL A 121 -4.44 7.43 -11.21
C VAL A 121 -4.70 7.69 -12.68
N ASP A 122 -5.96 7.73 -13.13
CA ASP A 122 -6.29 7.95 -14.55
C ASP A 122 -5.95 9.38 -15.00
N GLN A 123 -5.94 10.36 -14.09
CA GLN A 123 -5.53 11.75 -14.37
C GLN A 123 -4.01 11.90 -14.53
N ASN A 124 -3.22 11.04 -13.88
CA ASN A 124 -1.77 11.00 -14.09
C ASN A 124 -1.27 9.54 -14.09
N PRO A 125 -1.48 8.81 -15.20
CA PRO A 125 -1.24 7.38 -15.26
C PRO A 125 0.25 7.02 -15.27
N GLU A 126 1.16 7.98 -15.37
CA GLU A 126 2.60 7.72 -15.32
C GLU A 126 3.18 7.91 -13.91
N ASP A 127 2.41 8.48 -12.98
CA ASP A 127 2.85 8.67 -11.60
C ASP A 127 2.92 7.34 -10.83
N TRP A 128 4.13 6.84 -10.66
CA TRP A 128 4.39 5.60 -9.94
C TRP A 128 3.91 5.66 -8.47
N ARG A 129 3.89 6.83 -7.81
CA ARG A 129 3.42 6.93 -6.42
C ARG A 129 1.92 6.72 -6.35
N LEU A 130 1.16 7.32 -7.26
CA LEU A 130 -0.29 7.15 -7.29
C LEU A 130 -0.66 5.69 -7.59
N ARG A 131 0.06 5.03 -8.50
CA ARG A 131 -0.12 3.59 -8.77
C ARG A 131 0.23 2.71 -7.59
N LEU A 132 1.35 2.98 -6.93
CA LEU A 132 1.75 2.25 -5.72
C LEU A 132 0.69 2.39 -4.64
N LEU A 133 0.19 3.61 -4.39
CA LEU A 133 -0.87 3.84 -3.44
C LEU A 133 -2.15 3.11 -3.85
N ARG A 134 -2.63 3.23 -5.09
CA ARG A 134 -3.84 2.50 -5.50
C ARG A 134 -3.69 0.98 -5.31
N ALA A 135 -2.59 0.39 -5.78
CA ALA A 135 -2.28 -1.02 -5.56
C ALA A 135 -2.21 -1.39 -4.07
N ARG A 136 -1.58 -0.53 -3.26
CA ARG A 136 -1.39 -0.72 -1.83
C ARG A 136 -2.69 -0.93 -1.08
N LEU A 137 -3.79 -0.30 -1.49
CA LEU A 137 -5.10 -0.56 -0.90
C LEU A 137 -5.87 -1.67 -1.63
N ASP A 138 -5.84 -1.69 -2.95
CA ASP A 138 -6.58 -2.67 -3.76
C ASP A 138 -6.19 -4.13 -3.45
N CYS A 139 -4.94 -4.39 -3.07
CA CYS A 139 -4.48 -5.71 -2.62
C CYS A 139 -5.15 -6.22 -1.32
N TYR A 140 -5.81 -5.34 -0.56
CA TYR A 140 -6.48 -5.69 0.71
C TYR A 140 -8.00 -5.69 0.61
N VAL A 141 -8.55 -5.31 -0.55
CA VAL A 141 -9.97 -5.40 -0.79
C VAL A 141 -10.34 -6.88 -1.01
N PRO A 142 -11.48 -7.37 -0.46
CA PRO A 142 -11.92 -8.74 -0.69
C PRO A 142 -12.02 -9.10 -2.17
N ALA A 143 -11.66 -10.33 -2.52
CA ALA A 143 -11.47 -10.78 -3.90
C ALA A 143 -12.75 -10.63 -4.76
N GLU A 144 -13.92 -10.76 -4.15
CA GLU A 144 -15.24 -10.60 -4.79
C GLU A 144 -15.47 -9.21 -5.40
N PHE A 145 -14.72 -8.18 -4.97
CA PHE A 145 -14.79 -6.85 -5.58
C PHE A 145 -13.91 -6.71 -6.83
N GLY A 146 -13.10 -7.72 -7.18
CA GLY A 146 -12.28 -7.74 -8.38
C GLY A 146 -11.09 -6.75 -8.39
N ARG A 147 -10.85 -6.03 -7.28
CA ARG A 147 -9.79 -4.99 -7.20
C ARG A 147 -8.38 -5.53 -7.35
N HIS A 148 -8.17 -6.84 -7.11
CA HIS A 148 -6.89 -7.49 -7.38
C HIS A 148 -6.46 -7.35 -8.85
N VAL A 149 -7.38 -7.29 -9.81
CA VAL A 149 -7.05 -7.06 -11.24
C VAL A 149 -6.43 -5.68 -11.46
N VAL A 150 -6.95 -4.65 -10.77
CA VAL A 150 -6.41 -3.28 -10.83
C VAL A 150 -5.05 -3.23 -10.16
N ALA A 151 -4.91 -3.83 -8.98
CA ALA A 151 -3.64 -3.94 -8.28
C ALA A 151 -2.56 -4.63 -9.13
N LEU A 152 -2.86 -5.78 -9.74
CA LEU A 152 -1.92 -6.50 -10.62
C LEU A 152 -1.50 -5.66 -11.83
N LYS A 153 -2.41 -4.84 -12.39
CA LYS A 153 -2.08 -3.91 -13.48
C LYS A 153 -1.09 -2.85 -13.03
N ASP A 154 -1.32 -2.24 -11.86
CA ASP A 154 -0.45 -1.20 -11.32
C ASP A 154 0.91 -1.77 -10.90
N LEU A 155 0.94 -2.92 -10.23
CA LEU A 155 2.18 -3.58 -9.80
C LEU A 155 3.03 -4.05 -10.99
N ARG A 156 2.40 -4.53 -12.08
CA ARG A 156 3.11 -4.79 -13.34
C ARG A 156 3.78 -3.53 -13.87
N TYR A 157 3.07 -2.40 -13.91
CA TYR A 157 3.65 -1.13 -14.34
C TYR A 157 4.87 -0.75 -13.49
N LEU A 158 4.78 -0.86 -12.16
CA LEU A 158 5.89 -0.55 -11.25
C LEU A 158 7.12 -1.45 -11.48
N ARG A 159 6.91 -2.72 -11.85
CA ARG A 159 7.99 -3.67 -12.17
C ARG A 159 8.58 -3.46 -13.57
N GLU A 160 7.82 -2.91 -14.50
CA GLU A 160 8.30 -2.56 -15.83
C GLU A 160 9.06 -1.22 -15.83
N HIS A 161 8.82 -0.36 -14.83
CA HIS A 161 9.41 0.98 -14.70
C HIS A 161 10.23 1.13 -13.41
N THR A 162 11.04 0.12 -13.07
CA THR A 162 11.83 0.10 -11.83
C THR A 162 12.81 1.27 -11.70
N GLU A 163 13.17 1.93 -12.80
CA GLU A 163 14.00 3.13 -12.81
C GLU A 163 13.31 4.35 -12.15
N GLN A 164 11.97 4.36 -12.08
CA GLN A 164 11.18 5.41 -11.43
C GLN A 164 10.90 5.08 -9.95
N VAL A 165 10.92 3.81 -9.60
CA VAL A 165 10.55 3.32 -8.26
C VAL A 165 11.81 3.20 -7.38
N PRO A 166 11.87 3.88 -6.23
CA PRO A 166 12.94 3.71 -5.27
C PRO A 166 13.18 2.23 -4.92
N ALA A 167 14.43 1.78 -5.01
CA ALA A 167 14.79 0.36 -4.85
C ALA A 167 14.35 -0.21 -3.49
N GLU A 168 14.30 0.62 -2.45
CA GLU A 168 13.86 0.23 -1.11
C GLU A 168 12.37 -0.14 -1.04
N LEU A 169 11.57 0.25 -2.05
CA LEU A 169 10.15 -0.11 -2.16
C LEU A 169 9.91 -1.40 -2.94
N LEU A 170 10.90 -1.94 -3.66
CA LEU A 170 10.72 -3.18 -4.44
C LEU A 170 10.28 -4.37 -3.57
N PRO A 171 10.81 -4.55 -2.34
CA PRO A 171 10.29 -5.59 -1.45
C PRO A 171 8.79 -5.42 -1.11
N LEU A 172 8.32 -4.18 -0.93
CA LEU A 172 6.89 -3.88 -0.74
C LEU A 172 6.09 -4.22 -2.00
N VAL A 173 6.60 -3.88 -3.19
CA VAL A 173 5.95 -4.22 -4.46
C VAL A 173 5.81 -5.74 -4.62
N ASP A 174 6.85 -6.51 -4.30
CA ASP A 174 6.80 -7.98 -4.35
C ASP A 174 5.78 -8.55 -3.34
N PHE A 175 5.72 -7.99 -2.13
CA PHE A 175 4.70 -8.37 -1.13
C PHE A 175 3.28 -8.15 -1.66
N LEU A 176 3.02 -6.95 -2.21
CA LEU A 176 1.71 -6.58 -2.72
C LEU A 176 1.31 -7.44 -3.93
N GLN A 177 2.26 -7.76 -4.81
CA GLN A 177 2.05 -8.68 -5.93
C GLN A 177 1.68 -10.06 -5.41
N ALA A 178 2.43 -10.64 -4.48
CA ALA A 178 2.13 -11.95 -3.92
C ALA A 178 0.71 -12.01 -3.33
N ARG A 179 0.29 -10.93 -2.65
CA ARG A 179 -1.06 -10.82 -2.11
C ARG A 179 -2.13 -10.74 -3.19
N ALA A 180 -1.92 -9.93 -4.23
CA ALA A 180 -2.87 -9.78 -5.33
C ALA A 180 -3.02 -11.09 -6.14
N GLU A 181 -1.92 -11.82 -6.35
CA GLU A 181 -1.95 -13.14 -7.01
C GLU A 181 -2.75 -14.16 -6.20
N ARG A 182 -2.57 -14.20 -4.87
CA ARG A 182 -3.39 -15.04 -3.99
C ARG A 182 -4.88 -14.65 -4.07
N ALA A 183 -5.20 -13.37 -4.10
CA ALA A 183 -6.58 -12.91 -4.28
C ALA A 183 -7.18 -13.28 -5.65
N ALA A 184 -6.33 -13.42 -6.68
CA ALA A 184 -6.70 -13.91 -8.00
C ALA A 184 -6.81 -15.46 -8.07
N GLY A 185 -6.40 -16.17 -7.01
CA GLY A 185 -6.36 -17.63 -6.96
C GLY A 185 -5.09 -18.26 -7.52
N ASP A 186 -4.08 -17.47 -7.88
CA ASP A 186 -2.78 -17.97 -8.36
C ASP A 186 -1.78 -18.14 -7.20
N GLU A 187 -1.98 -19.22 -6.44
CA GLU A 187 -1.08 -19.59 -5.34
C GLU A 187 0.36 -19.87 -5.80
N ALA A 188 0.56 -20.30 -7.06
CA ALA A 188 1.89 -20.60 -7.57
C ALA A 188 2.69 -19.30 -7.78
N ALA A 189 2.08 -18.30 -8.44
CA ALA A 189 2.65 -16.98 -8.61
C ALA A 189 2.89 -16.28 -7.26
N ALA A 190 1.92 -16.36 -6.35
CA ALA A 190 2.08 -15.83 -4.99
C ALA A 190 3.30 -16.46 -4.30
N ASN A 191 3.41 -17.79 -4.28
CA ASN A 191 4.50 -18.49 -3.58
C ASN A 191 5.89 -18.27 -4.19
N ALA A 192 5.99 -17.83 -5.45
CA ALA A 192 7.26 -17.47 -6.07
C ALA A 192 7.85 -16.17 -5.50
N LEU A 193 7.01 -15.28 -4.95
CA LEU A 193 7.38 -13.93 -4.51
C LEU A 193 7.54 -13.81 -2.98
N VAL A 194 7.13 -14.81 -2.21
CA VAL A 194 7.01 -14.71 -0.73
C VAL A 194 8.30 -15.02 0.03
N SER A 195 9.44 -15.28 -0.61
CA SER A 195 10.53 -15.95 0.11
C SER A 195 11.21 -15.16 1.26
N PRO A 196 11.03 -13.84 1.43
CA PRO A 196 11.28 -13.18 2.73
C PRO A 196 9.98 -12.77 3.47
N TRP A 197 8.84 -12.83 2.80
CA TRP A 197 7.52 -12.33 3.24
C TRP A 197 6.53 -13.40 3.70
N ARG A 198 6.88 -14.67 3.60
CA ARG A 198 5.94 -15.80 3.71
C ARG A 198 5.15 -15.79 5.01
N GLU A 199 5.84 -15.61 6.12
CA GLU A 199 5.22 -15.55 7.45
C GLU A 199 4.28 -14.36 7.56
N LEU A 200 4.72 -13.21 7.07
CA LEU A 200 3.96 -11.97 7.12
C LEU A 200 2.72 -12.01 6.21
N LEU A 201 2.80 -12.62 5.02
CA LEU A 201 1.65 -12.79 4.13
C LEU A 201 0.56 -13.70 4.74
N GLN A 202 0.94 -14.63 5.61
CA GLN A 202 0.01 -15.52 6.29
C GLN A 202 -0.56 -14.92 7.58
N ALA A 203 0.24 -14.12 8.29
CA ALA A 203 -0.12 -13.57 9.59
C ALA A 203 -0.89 -12.25 9.52
N GLU A 204 -0.64 -11.42 8.49
CA GLU A 204 -1.17 -10.06 8.45
C GLU A 204 -2.41 -9.93 7.55
N ASP A 205 -3.53 -9.55 8.18
CA ASP A 205 -4.70 -9.04 7.46
C ASP A 205 -4.34 -7.78 6.66
N ARG A 206 -3.39 -6.97 7.15
CA ARG A 206 -2.82 -5.83 6.44
C ARG A 206 -1.35 -5.60 6.78
N LEU A 207 -0.49 -5.45 5.76
CA LEU A 207 0.92 -5.06 5.99
C LEU A 207 0.94 -3.67 6.65
N PRO A 208 1.66 -3.46 7.75
CA PRO A 208 1.86 -2.13 8.32
C PRO A 208 2.52 -1.17 7.33
N ILE A 209 2.37 0.14 7.54
CA ILE A 209 3.16 1.10 6.78
C ILE A 209 4.65 0.85 7.04
N THR A 210 5.46 0.78 5.98
CA THR A 210 6.91 0.53 6.13
C THR A 210 7.67 1.85 6.26
N ARG A 211 8.87 1.83 6.86
CA ARG A 211 9.74 3.00 6.89
C ARG A 211 10.02 3.58 5.50
N ALA A 212 10.31 2.71 4.53
CA ALA A 212 10.56 3.12 3.15
C ALA A 212 9.32 3.78 2.51
N GLU A 213 8.12 3.25 2.79
CA GLU A 213 6.85 3.83 2.34
C GLU A 213 6.65 5.23 2.93
N VAL A 214 6.94 5.43 4.23
CA VAL A 214 6.90 6.76 4.84
C VAL A 214 7.89 7.70 4.15
N GLU A 215 9.17 7.33 4.07
CA GLU A 215 10.24 8.22 3.59
C GLU A 215 10.14 8.54 2.09
N ARG A 216 9.71 7.58 1.26
CA ARG A 216 9.75 7.70 -0.21
C ARG A 216 8.41 8.06 -0.85
N VAL A 217 7.30 7.79 -0.16
CA VAL A 217 5.95 8.03 -0.67
C VAL A 217 5.25 9.10 0.15
N LEU A 218 5.10 8.87 1.46
CA LEU A 218 4.27 9.74 2.30
C LEU A 218 4.93 11.11 2.55
N THR A 219 6.21 11.15 2.91
CA THR A 219 6.93 12.39 3.21
C THR A 219 6.88 13.38 2.04
N PRO A 220 7.23 13.00 0.79
CA PRO A 220 7.10 13.90 -0.36
C PRO A 220 5.67 14.37 -0.64
N ILE A 221 4.65 13.57 -0.31
CA ILE A 221 3.25 13.94 -0.49
C ILE A 221 2.83 14.95 0.57
N VAL A 222 3.14 14.67 1.84
CA VAL A 222 2.72 15.51 2.97
C VAL A 222 3.47 16.85 2.95
N GLU A 223 4.77 16.84 2.68
CA GLU A 223 5.60 18.05 2.66
C GLU A 223 5.53 18.82 1.31
N ALA A 224 4.83 18.28 0.30
CA ALA A 224 4.58 19.02 -0.93
C ALA A 224 3.72 20.24 -0.64
N ALA A 225 4.14 21.39 -1.18
CA ALA A 225 3.32 22.59 -1.19
C ALA A 225 2.00 22.31 -1.96
N PRO A 226 0.86 22.83 -1.48
CA PRO A 226 -0.40 22.86 -2.22
C PRO A 226 -0.28 23.44 -3.63
#